data_AF-A0A553RDM1-F1
#
_entry.id   AF-A0A553RDM1-F1
#
_cell.length_a   1.000
_cell.length_b   1.000
_cell.length_c   1.000
_cell.angle_alpha   90.00
_cell.angle_beta   90.00
_cell.angle_gamma   90.00
#
_symmetry.space_group_name_H-M   'P 1'
#
loop_
_entity.id
_entity.type
_entity.pdbx_description
1 polymer ?
#
loop_
_entity_poly.entity_id
_entity_poly.type
_entity_poly.pdbx_seq_one_letter_code
_entity_poly.pdbx_strand_id
1 'polypeptide(L)'
;MIQRPVKPSRLWYPPSVLSNSSVQVRCRITSGTDASYLWRFGDGSEHEGSSTEDHVFNRTGEYIIEVTVFNLVSSAPLTGHIFVVEEPCLPPPVKNMGPDKIQ
;
A
#
# COMPACT_ATOMS: atom_id res chain seq x y z
N MET A 1 5.66 27.85 -17.43
CA MET A 1 6.33 27.00 -16.42
C MET A 1 6.73 25.69 -17.11
N ILE A 2 7.98 25.25 -17.02
CA ILE A 2 8.45 24.03 -17.69
C ILE A 2 8.43 22.88 -16.68
N GLN A 3 7.74 21.78 -17.00
CA GLN A 3 7.65 20.61 -16.13
C GLN A 3 8.72 19.55 -16.46
N ARG A 4 9.13 18.76 -15.46
CA ARG A 4 10.05 17.63 -15.58
C ARG A 4 9.31 16.29 -15.50
N PRO A 5 9.77 15.25 -16.21
CA PRO A 5 9.17 13.93 -16.13
C PRO A 5 9.12 13.38 -14.71
N VAL A 6 7.98 12.79 -14.34
CA VAL A 6 7.79 12.12 -13.06
C VAL A 6 8.49 10.77 -13.07
N LYS A 7 9.05 10.40 -11.91
CA LYS A 7 9.70 9.10 -11.71
C LYS A 7 9.30 8.55 -10.34
N PRO A 8 8.16 7.85 -10.24
CA PRO A 8 7.81 7.10 -9.03
C PRO A 8 8.89 6.06 -8.73
N SER A 9 9.12 5.82 -7.44
CA SER A 9 10.26 5.02 -6.97
C SER A 9 9.89 3.98 -5.92
N ARG A 10 8.89 4.26 -5.09
CA ARG A 10 8.44 3.35 -4.04
C ARG A 10 7.01 3.65 -3.65
N LEU A 11 6.25 2.58 -3.43
CA LEU A 11 4.94 2.61 -2.82
C LEU A 11 5.11 2.05 -1.40
N TRP A 12 4.64 2.80 -0.41
CA TRP A 12 4.70 2.42 1.00
C TRP A 12 3.30 2.11 1.49
N TYR A 13 3.15 0.91 2.04
CA TYR A 13 1.92 0.38 2.62
C TYR A 13 2.29 -0.80 3.53
N PRO A 14 1.49 -1.09 4.56
CA PRO A 14 1.64 -2.31 5.34
C PRO A 14 1.30 -3.54 4.47
N PRO A 15 1.95 -4.70 4.69
CA PRO A 15 1.67 -5.91 3.91
C PRO A 15 0.26 -6.47 4.17
N SER A 16 -0.28 -6.24 5.36
CA SER A 16 -1.64 -6.65 5.74
C SER A 16 -2.32 -5.62 6.63
N VAL A 17 -3.63 -5.48 6.50
CA VAL A 17 -4.47 -4.56 7.28
C VAL A 17 -5.76 -5.22 7.74
N LEU A 18 -6.35 -4.69 8.81
CA LEU A 18 -7.66 -5.13 9.27
C LEU A 18 -8.76 -4.51 8.41
N SER A 19 -9.80 -5.30 8.11
CA SER A 19 -11.01 -4.79 7.48
C SER A 19 -11.60 -3.63 8.30
N ASN A 20 -12.18 -2.65 7.61
CA ASN A 20 -12.76 -1.43 8.18
C ASN A 20 -11.78 -0.54 8.98
N SER A 21 -10.47 -0.77 8.86
CA SER A 21 -9.44 0.11 9.43
C SER A 21 -8.87 1.04 8.36
N SER A 22 -8.57 2.28 8.75
CA SER A 22 -7.89 3.23 7.88
C SER A 22 -6.42 2.85 7.73
N VAL A 23 -5.95 2.74 6.49
CA VAL A 23 -4.55 2.52 6.14
C VAL A 23 -4.02 3.68 5.33
N GLN A 24 -2.84 4.17 5.73
CA GLN A 24 -2.12 5.17 4.97
C GLN A 24 -1.24 4.51 3.90
N VAL A 25 -1.36 5.00 2.67
CA VAL A 25 -0.64 4.54 1.50
C VAL A 25 0.13 5.72 0.91
N ARG A 26 1.41 5.53 0.58
CA ARG A 26 2.28 6.65 0.17
C ARG A 26 3.12 6.33 -1.05
N CYS A 27 3.04 7.19 -2.05
CA CYS A 27 3.90 7.17 -3.22
C CYS A 27 5.11 8.10 -3.02
N ARG A 28 6.32 7.59 -3.27
CA ARG A 28 7.55 8.39 -3.32
C ARG A 28 8.00 8.55 -4.76
N ILE A 29 8.18 9.79 -5.20
CA ILE A 29 8.84 10.13 -6.47
C ILE A 29 10.30 10.53 -6.25
N THR A 30 11.17 10.24 -7.22
CA THR A 30 12.59 10.65 -7.24
C THR A 30 12.82 11.87 -8.12
N SER A 31 11.95 12.10 -9.09
CA SER A 31 11.91 13.30 -9.92
C SER A 31 10.49 13.60 -10.36
N GLY A 32 10.26 14.83 -10.80
CA GLY A 32 8.96 15.32 -11.26
C GLY A 32 8.71 16.72 -10.73
N THR A 33 7.85 17.46 -11.42
CA THR A 33 7.34 18.76 -10.98
C THR A 33 5.85 18.79 -11.30
N ASP A 34 5.05 19.39 -10.41
CA ASP A 34 3.61 19.53 -10.61
C ASP A 34 2.93 18.18 -10.89
N ALA A 35 3.19 17.23 -9.99
CA ALA A 35 2.74 15.85 -10.12
C ALA A 35 1.35 15.66 -9.49
N SER A 36 0.45 15.04 -10.24
CA SER A 36 -0.84 14.54 -9.78
C SER A 36 -0.79 13.03 -9.55
N TYR A 37 -1.68 12.53 -8.71
CA TYR A 37 -1.73 11.12 -8.32
C TYR A 37 -3.16 10.61 -8.52
N LEU A 38 -3.30 9.54 -9.28
CA LEU A 38 -4.54 8.80 -9.43
C LEU A 38 -4.39 7.45 -8.73
N TRP A 39 -5.18 7.24 -7.69
CA TRP A 39 -5.15 6.06 -6.84
C TRP A 39 -6.25 5.09 -7.22
N ARG A 40 -5.91 3.81 -7.31
CA ARG A 40 -6.82 2.68 -7.49
C ARG A 40 -6.49 1.62 -6.45
N PHE A 41 -7.43 1.28 -5.58
CA PHE A 41 -7.16 0.34 -4.49
C PHE A 41 -7.53 -1.11 -4.83
N GLY A 42 -8.16 -1.35 -5.99
CA GLY A 42 -8.52 -2.69 -6.45
C GLY A 42 -9.82 -3.24 -5.85
N ASP A 43 -10.43 -2.53 -4.90
CA ASP A 43 -11.75 -2.83 -4.33
C ASP A 43 -12.92 -2.14 -5.06
N GLY A 44 -12.60 -1.45 -6.16
CA GLY A 44 -13.53 -0.64 -6.95
C GLY A 44 -13.47 0.86 -6.64
N SER A 45 -12.72 1.28 -5.62
CA SER A 45 -12.45 2.69 -5.35
C SER A 45 -11.33 3.23 -6.25
N GLU A 46 -11.57 4.41 -6.82
CA GLU A 46 -10.63 5.16 -7.64
C GLU A 46 -10.87 6.65 -7.41
N HIS A 47 -9.80 7.40 -7.15
CA HIS A 47 -9.87 8.86 -7.06
C HIS A 47 -8.50 9.51 -7.25
N GLU A 48 -8.51 10.80 -7.62
CA GLU A 48 -7.32 11.62 -7.55
C GLU A 48 -7.02 12.02 -6.11
N GLY A 49 -5.73 12.22 -5.82
CA GLY A 49 -5.26 12.59 -4.50
C GLY A 49 -3.84 13.17 -4.52
N SER A 50 -3.22 13.14 -3.36
CA SER A 50 -1.87 13.57 -3.09
C SER A 50 -0.88 12.39 -3.10
N SER A 51 0.38 12.66 -2.73
CA SER A 51 1.39 11.61 -2.60
C SER A 51 1.11 10.63 -1.46
N THR A 52 0.23 10.98 -0.52
CA THR A 52 -0.13 10.18 0.64
C THR A 52 -1.64 10.17 0.80
N GLU A 53 -2.27 9.01 0.77
CA GLU A 53 -3.71 8.86 0.91
C GLU A 53 -4.06 7.90 2.03
N ASP A 54 -5.21 8.11 2.66
CA ASP A 54 -5.80 7.19 3.62
C ASP A 54 -6.96 6.44 2.95
N HIS A 55 -7.00 5.11 3.11
CA HIS A 55 -8.02 4.26 2.51
C HIS A 55 -8.59 3.26 3.52
N VAL A 56 -9.84 2.85 3.33
CA VAL A 56 -10.49 1.83 4.16
C VAL A 56 -11.00 0.70 3.27
N PHE A 57 -10.52 -0.52 3.52
CA PHE A 57 -11.02 -1.71 2.85
C PHE A 57 -12.16 -2.35 3.66
N ASN A 58 -13.35 -2.46 3.06
CA ASN A 58 -14.53 -3.02 3.74
C ASN A 58 -14.69 -4.53 3.57
N ARG A 59 -13.89 -5.19 2.72
CA ARG A 59 -13.96 -6.62 2.46
C ARG A 59 -12.58 -7.24 2.60
N THR A 60 -12.54 -8.47 3.10
CA THR A 60 -11.32 -9.27 3.17
C THR A 60 -10.92 -9.77 1.79
N GLY A 61 -9.62 -9.98 1.59
CA GLY A 61 -9.07 -10.43 0.32
C GLY A 61 -7.70 -9.84 0.01
N GLU A 62 -7.16 -10.25 -1.13
CA GLU A 62 -5.97 -9.65 -1.71
C GLU A 62 -6.37 -8.54 -2.67
N TYR A 63 -5.73 -7.38 -2.54
CA TYR A 63 -5.95 -6.23 -3.41
C TYR A 63 -4.65 -5.76 -4.04
N ILE A 64 -4.76 -5.28 -5.27
CA ILE A 64 -3.65 -4.61 -5.98
C ILE A 64 -3.91 -3.11 -5.89
N ILE A 65 -3.08 -2.43 -5.11
CA ILE A 65 -3.03 -0.97 -5.08
C ILE A 65 -2.20 -0.51 -6.27
N GLU A 66 -2.74 0.39 -7.07
CA GLU A 66 -2.05 1.09 -8.15
C GLU A 66 -2.11 2.60 -7.89
N VAL A 67 -0.97 3.27 -8.06
CA VAL A 67 -0.92 4.72 -8.18
C VAL A 67 -0.32 5.10 -9.53
N THR A 68 -1.06 5.90 -10.30
CA THR A 68 -0.53 6.53 -11.51
C THR A 68 -0.11 7.95 -11.16
N VAL A 69 1.20 8.22 -11.24
CA VAL A 69 1.73 9.57 -11.08
C VAL A 69 1.87 10.19 -12.46
N PHE A 70 1.34 11.40 -12.65
CA PHE A 70 1.37 12.06 -13.94
C PHE A 70 1.49 13.57 -13.84
N ASN A 71 1.91 14.18 -14.95
CA ASN A 71 1.90 15.61 -15.17
C ASN A 71 1.75 15.89 -16.68
N LEU A 72 1.93 17.13 -17.13
CA LEU A 72 1.74 17.49 -18.55
C LEU A 72 2.74 16.85 -19.52
N VAL A 73 3.84 16.28 -19.00
CA VAL A 73 4.94 15.76 -19.83
C VAL A 73 5.15 14.25 -19.72
N SER A 74 4.60 13.59 -18.70
CA SER A 74 4.83 12.15 -18.46
C SER A 74 3.78 11.55 -17.53
N SER A 75 3.63 10.22 -17.61
CA SER A 75 2.81 9.41 -16.72
C SER A 75 3.53 8.09 -16.42
N ALA A 76 3.50 7.64 -15.17
CA ALA A 76 4.14 6.41 -14.73
C ALA A 76 3.35 5.75 -13.58
N PRO A 77 3.01 4.45 -13.69
CA PRO A 77 2.34 3.71 -12.63
C PRO A 77 3.32 3.09 -11.64
N LEU A 78 2.81 2.77 -10.45
CA LEU A 78 3.45 1.88 -9.47
C LEU A 78 2.39 1.05 -8.76
N THR A 79 2.67 -0.25 -8.58
CA THR A 79 1.71 -1.19 -8.00
C THR A 79 2.24 -1.84 -6.72
N GLY A 80 1.33 -2.38 -5.91
CA GLY A 80 1.62 -3.11 -4.69
C GLY A 80 0.50 -4.04 -4.26
N HIS A 81 0.84 -5.17 -3.64
CA HIS A 81 -0.12 -6.16 -3.13
C HIS A 81 -0.37 -5.95 -1.64
N ILE A 82 -1.63 -5.89 -1.23
CA ILE A 82 -2.03 -5.77 0.18
C ILE A 82 -3.05 -6.86 0.54
N PHE A 83 -2.93 -7.42 1.73
CA PHE A 83 -3.88 -8.40 2.27
C PHE A 83 -4.80 -7.77 3.32
N VAL A 84 -6.10 -7.87 3.11
CA VAL A 84 -7.11 -7.41 4.07
C VAL A 84 -7.66 -8.61 4.82
N VAL A 85 -7.52 -8.59 6.14
CA VAL A 85 -7.89 -9.69 7.04
C VAL A 85 -8.90 -9.21 8.08
N GLU A 86 -9.72 -10.13 8.61
CA GLU A 86 -10.64 -9.82 9.72
C GLU A 86 -9.92 -9.75 11.06
N GLU A 87 -8.91 -10.60 11.26
CA GLU A 87 -8.13 -10.68 12.49
C GLU A 87 -6.63 -10.61 12.21
N PRO A 88 -5.81 -10.08 13.16
CA PRO A 88 -4.37 -10.08 12.99
C PRO A 88 -3.81 -11.50 12.94
N CYS A 89 -2.81 -11.71 12.08
CA CYS A 89 -2.06 -12.96 12.06
C CYS A 89 -1.32 -13.16 13.39
N LEU A 90 -1.79 -14.09 14.23
CA LEU A 90 -1.08 -14.47 15.44
C LEU A 90 -0.01 -15.52 15.12
N PRO A 91 1.25 -15.33 15.57
CA PRO A 91 2.23 -16.40 15.47
C PRO A 91 1.76 -17.61 16.29
N PRO A 92 2.07 -18.84 15.85
CA PRO A 92 1.70 -20.03 16.60
C PRO A 92 2.28 -19.97 18.03
N PRO A 93 1.55 -20.43 19.06
CA PRO A 93 2.08 -20.52 20.41
C PRO A 93 3.34 -21.38 20.43
N VAL A 94 4.49 -20.78 20.77
CA VAL A 94 5.75 -21.51 20.89
C VAL A 94 5.73 -22.28 22.21
N LYS A 95 5.54 -23.60 22.15
CA LYS A 95 5.86 -24.47 23.28
C LYS A 95 7.36 -24.77 23.23
N ASN A 96 8.14 -24.08 24.05
CA ASN A 96 9.53 -24.46 24.32
C ASN A 96 9.51 -25.81 25.04
N MET A 97 9.58 -26.92 24.28
CA MET A 97 9.93 -28.21 24.85
C MET A 97 11.43 -28.18 25.14
N GLY A 98 11.79 -27.58 26.28
CA GLY A 98 13.11 -27.80 26.87
C GLY A 98 13.27 -29.30 27.15
N PRO A 99 14.50 -29.84 27.15
CA PRO A 99 14.68 -31.25 27.44
C PRO A 99 14.05 -31.55 28.79
N ASP A 100 13.07 -32.46 28.81
CA ASP A 100 12.57 -33.05 30.04
C ASP A 100 13.80 -33.57 30.79
N LYS A 101 14.16 -32.90 31.90
CA LYS A 101 15.12 -33.48 32.84
C LYS A 101 14.47 -34.72 33.42
N ILE A 102 14.69 -35.86 32.78
CA ILE A 102 14.55 -37.15 33.43
C ILE A 102 15.62 -37.17 34.54
N GLN A 103 15.14 -37.55 35.73
CA GLN A 103 15.77 -37.44 37.06
C GLN A 103 17.25 -37.82 37.12
#